data_AF-A0A955Y9Z8-F1
#
_entry.id   AF-A0A955Y9Z8-F1
#
_cell.length_a   1.000
_cell.length_b   1.000
_cell.length_c   1.000
_cell.angle_alpha   90.00
_cell.angle_beta   90.00
_cell.angle_gamma   90.00
#
_symmetry.space_group_name_H-M   'P 1'
#
loop_
_entity.id
_entity.type
_entity.pdbx_description
1 polymer ?
#
loop_
_entity_poly.entity_id
_entity_poly.type
_entity_poly.pdbx_seq_one_letter_code
_entity_poly.pdbx_strand_id
1 'polypeptide(L)'
;MSGPLPPANLADIDLPYPSDSATEKSWRAWQHRRSRRVGKPSAWLFETVAWLGRWVDITQRVAWGSVEFPADTRQDDKTRALWVRWSQGDVWGPARHWHARFHPAAERAFRSVMTGARVPSDVRARVLDELREGFLVALHADRESPGWWDLAGRTLETQGPVEALVASMDEVGISLLASCIASRRSPRRQLVESLWPHQSRQQRVHTLHELLMAGHAEAWCDAEVLFRLLAHWREGRHADPQSIGNLLVQVRGRMRSNLRAVALRECTDTAMERLLALDGLALRTERAVARLAERWAWEELSRRFPMGEGPSVVAGCEVPGVPEPLDADQAGMAWTWVLLVVLRGRLEVLDRWVVGAPNEQ
;
A
#
# COMPACT_ATOMS: atom_id res chain seq x y z
N MET A 1 14.45 22.64 34.10
CA MET A 1 13.37 23.05 33.19
C MET A 1 13.86 22.79 31.77
N SER A 2 13.58 21.60 31.25
CA SER A 2 14.03 21.19 29.92
C SER A 2 12.97 21.63 28.92
N GLY A 3 13.33 22.58 28.06
CA GLY A 3 12.42 23.10 27.04
C GLY A 3 11.98 22.01 26.05
N PRO A 4 10.86 22.23 25.34
CA PRO A 4 10.41 21.30 24.31
C PRO A 4 11.47 21.15 23.22
N LEU A 5 11.83 19.90 22.92
CA LEU A 5 12.71 19.57 21.80
C LEU A 5 12.04 20.07 20.50
N PRO A 6 12.79 20.71 19.59
CA PRO A 6 12.24 21.17 18.31
C PRO A 6 11.61 20.00 17.54
N PRO A 7 10.59 20.27 16.70
CA PRO A 7 10.02 19.25 15.83
C PRO A 7 11.14 18.70 14.95
N ALA A 8 11.38 17.39 15.05
CA ALA A 8 12.31 16.71 14.19
C ALA A 8 11.79 16.85 12.75
N ASN A 9 12.60 17.47 11.90
CA ASN A 9 12.29 17.66 10.50
C ASN A 9 12.24 16.25 9.87
N LEU A 10 11.04 15.75 9.59
CA LEU A 10 10.81 14.41 8.99
C LEU A 10 11.46 14.27 7.59
N ALA A 11 12.04 15.33 7.05
CA ALA A 11 12.83 15.35 5.83
C ALA A 11 14.23 14.69 5.97
N ASP A 12 14.73 14.46 7.19
CA ASP A 12 16.06 13.88 7.44
C ASP A 12 16.04 12.38 7.82
N ILE A 13 14.88 11.72 7.70
CA ILE A 13 14.82 10.27 7.82
C ILE A 13 15.31 9.69 6.48
N ASP A 14 16.60 9.34 6.43
CA ASP A 14 17.16 8.43 5.44
C ASP A 14 16.43 7.08 5.56
N LEU A 15 15.31 6.98 4.85
CA LEU A 15 14.70 5.70 4.52
C LEU A 15 15.79 4.86 3.86
N PRO A 16 15.96 3.58 4.22
CA PRO A 16 17.00 2.74 3.68
C PRO A 16 16.74 2.58 2.17
N TYR A 17 17.35 3.46 1.39
CA TYR A 17 17.63 3.24 0.00
C TYR A 17 18.36 1.90 -0.07
N PRO A 18 18.10 1.03 -1.06
CA PRO A 18 18.93 -0.14 -1.23
C PRO A 18 20.35 0.35 -1.49
N SER A 19 21.17 0.30 -0.44
CA SER A 19 22.61 0.63 -0.42
C SER A 19 23.44 -0.34 -1.26
N ASP A 20 22.79 -1.11 -2.15
CA ASP A 20 23.49 -1.84 -3.18
C ASP A 20 24.26 -0.83 -4.00
N SER A 21 25.55 -0.78 -3.71
CA SER A 21 26.51 0.14 -4.29
C SER A 21 26.49 0.08 -5.83
N ALA A 22 25.97 -0.99 -6.43
CA ALA A 22 25.74 -1.13 -7.86
C ALA A 22 24.61 -0.22 -8.40
N THR A 23 23.47 -0.13 -7.72
CA THR A 23 22.35 0.75 -8.08
C THR A 23 22.71 2.22 -7.89
N GLU A 24 23.42 2.54 -6.81
CA GLU A 24 23.88 3.90 -6.55
C GLU A 24 25.02 4.34 -7.50
N LYS A 25 26.01 3.47 -7.75
CA LYS A 25 27.10 3.74 -8.72
C LYS A 25 26.56 3.87 -10.14
N SER A 26 25.63 3.01 -10.56
CA SER A 26 25.03 3.09 -11.90
C SER A 26 24.23 4.39 -12.09
N TRP A 27 23.59 4.89 -11.04
CA TRP A 27 22.91 6.18 -11.06
C TRP A 27 23.85 7.39 -11.04
N ARG A 28 24.88 7.41 -10.17
CA ARG A 28 25.90 8.46 -10.19
C ARG A 28 26.63 8.53 -11.53
N ALA A 29 26.91 7.37 -12.14
CA ALA A 29 27.47 7.29 -13.48
C ALA A 29 26.50 7.84 -14.56
N TRP A 30 25.19 7.66 -14.40
CA TRP A 30 24.17 8.26 -15.26
C TRP A 30 24.07 9.78 -15.08
N GLN A 31 24.06 10.29 -13.85
CA GLN A 31 24.08 11.73 -13.54
C GLN A 31 25.34 12.42 -14.13
N HIS A 32 26.49 11.77 -14.08
CA HIS A 32 27.71 12.29 -14.72
C HIS A 32 27.60 12.33 -16.24
N ARG A 33 26.98 11.34 -16.90
CA ARG A 33 26.72 11.38 -18.36
C ARG A 33 25.76 12.52 -18.74
N ARG A 34 24.78 12.82 -17.89
CA ARG A 34 23.83 13.94 -18.04
C ARG A 34 24.52 15.31 -18.03
N SER A 35 25.47 15.54 -17.12
CA SER A 35 26.21 16.82 -17.06
C SER A 35 26.94 17.17 -18.36
N ARG A 36 27.19 16.18 -19.23
CA ARG A 36 27.91 16.33 -20.51
C ARG A 36 27.01 16.39 -21.75
N ARG A 37 25.70 16.15 -21.64
CA ARG A 37 24.76 16.11 -22.78
C ARG A 37 23.53 16.97 -22.50
N VAL A 38 23.73 18.28 -22.38
CA VAL A 38 22.62 19.25 -22.37
C VAL A 38 22.23 19.50 -23.83
N GLY A 39 21.07 19.00 -24.25
CA GLY A 39 20.59 19.23 -25.61
C GLY A 39 19.08 19.07 -25.84
N LYS A 40 18.38 18.14 -25.16
CA LYS A 40 16.93 17.94 -25.38
C LYS A 40 16.19 17.49 -24.10
N PRO A 41 15.24 18.29 -23.56
CA PRO A 41 14.43 17.92 -22.39
C PRO A 41 13.66 16.61 -22.54
N SER A 42 13.20 16.28 -23.74
CA SER A 42 12.49 15.03 -24.05
C SER A 42 13.37 13.79 -23.92
N ALA A 43 14.64 13.86 -24.35
CA ALA A 43 15.59 12.75 -24.20
C ALA A 43 15.83 12.40 -22.73
N TRP A 44 15.92 13.43 -21.87
CA TRP A 44 16.05 13.24 -20.43
C TRP A 44 14.83 12.53 -19.80
N LEU A 45 13.61 12.92 -20.21
CA LEU A 45 12.38 12.26 -19.75
C LEU A 45 12.38 10.77 -20.10
N PHE A 46 12.66 10.42 -21.36
CA PHE A 46 12.69 9.03 -21.80
C PHE A 46 13.77 8.21 -21.07
N GLU A 47 14.98 8.75 -20.90
CA GLU A 47 16.04 8.07 -20.17
C GLU A 47 15.71 7.87 -18.69
N THR A 48 15.08 8.86 -18.06
CA THR A 48 14.66 8.78 -16.65
C THR A 48 13.57 7.74 -16.48
N VAL A 49 12.53 7.75 -17.32
CA VAL A 49 11.47 6.73 -17.30
C VAL A 49 12.04 5.34 -17.55
N ALA A 50 12.95 5.18 -18.52
CA ALA A 50 13.58 3.88 -18.79
C ALA A 50 14.44 3.38 -17.61
N TRP A 51 15.13 4.28 -16.90
CA TRP A 51 15.86 3.92 -15.69
C TRP A 51 14.92 3.54 -14.54
N LEU A 52 13.84 4.30 -14.32
CA LEU A 52 12.84 4.00 -13.30
C LEU A 52 12.16 2.65 -13.58
N GLY A 53 11.86 2.34 -14.84
CA GLY A 53 11.36 1.02 -15.24
C GLY A 53 12.31 -0.10 -14.82
N ARG A 54 13.60 0.00 -15.15
CA ARG A 54 14.62 -0.98 -14.70
C ARG A 54 14.73 -1.07 -13.18
N TRP A 55 14.64 0.06 -12.48
CA TRP A 55 14.69 0.08 -11.03
C TRP A 55 13.47 -0.63 -10.42
N VAL A 56 12.26 -0.40 -10.95
CA VAL A 56 11.03 -1.11 -10.54
C VAL A 56 11.16 -2.60 -10.83
N ASP A 57 11.66 -2.98 -12.01
CA ASP A 57 11.86 -4.39 -12.35
C ASP A 57 12.79 -5.07 -11.36
N ILE A 58 13.96 -4.50 -11.09
CA ILE A 58 14.95 -5.10 -10.18
C ILE A 58 14.44 -5.13 -8.74
N THR A 59 13.95 -4.00 -8.22
CA THR A 59 13.68 -3.83 -6.79
C THR A 59 12.27 -4.20 -6.35
N GLN A 60 11.29 -4.15 -7.25
CA GLN A 60 9.88 -4.38 -6.94
C GLN A 60 9.28 -5.60 -7.64
N ARG A 61 9.90 -6.15 -8.69
CA ARG A 61 9.43 -7.38 -9.35
C ARG A 61 10.37 -8.57 -9.13
N VAL A 62 11.59 -8.48 -9.65
CA VAL A 62 12.60 -9.55 -9.56
C VAL A 62 12.96 -9.84 -8.11
N ALA A 63 13.14 -8.83 -7.27
CA ALA A 63 13.42 -9.02 -5.84
C ALA A 63 12.39 -9.90 -5.12
N TRP A 64 11.13 -9.92 -5.59
CA TRP A 64 10.09 -10.77 -5.02
C TRP A 64 10.19 -12.22 -5.49
N GLY A 65 10.54 -12.46 -6.75
CA GLY A 65 10.75 -13.79 -7.31
C GLY A 65 12.12 -14.41 -7.02
N SER A 66 13.10 -13.60 -6.57
CA SER A 66 14.46 -14.05 -6.25
C SER A 66 14.59 -14.84 -4.94
N VAL A 67 13.55 -14.87 -4.13
CA VAL A 67 13.53 -15.59 -2.84
C VAL A 67 12.90 -16.95 -3.05
N GLU A 68 13.65 -18.01 -2.80
CA GLU A 68 13.14 -19.38 -2.80
C GLU A 68 12.38 -19.68 -1.52
N PHE A 69 11.23 -20.33 -1.66
CA PHE A 69 10.40 -20.80 -0.55
C PHE A 69 10.25 -22.32 -0.68
N PRO A 70 11.28 -23.10 -0.31
CA PRO A 70 11.21 -24.56 -0.41
C PRO A 70 10.05 -25.09 0.44
N ALA A 71 9.33 -26.06 -0.11
CA ALA A 71 8.26 -26.73 0.61
C ALA A 71 8.82 -27.54 1.78
N ASP A 72 8.21 -27.40 2.95
CA ASP A 72 8.44 -28.26 4.12
C ASP A 72 7.06 -28.69 4.60
N THR A 73 6.60 -29.84 4.13
CA THR A 73 5.24 -30.35 4.37
C THR A 73 4.87 -30.30 5.85
N ARG A 74 5.79 -30.67 6.75
CA ARG A 74 5.51 -30.68 8.20
C ARG A 74 5.29 -29.29 8.75
N GLN A 75 6.08 -28.31 8.30
CA GLN A 75 6.01 -26.94 8.75
C GLN A 75 4.86 -26.18 8.09
N ASP A 76 4.60 -26.48 6.82
CA ASP A 76 3.51 -25.92 6.03
C ASP A 76 2.16 -26.40 6.56
N ASP A 77 2.00 -27.70 6.87
CA ASP A 77 0.75 -28.23 7.46
C ASP A 77 0.44 -27.59 8.82
N LYS A 78 1.45 -27.41 9.67
CA LYS A 78 1.29 -26.69 10.94
C LYS A 78 0.85 -25.25 10.71
N THR A 79 1.48 -24.56 9.75
CA THR A 79 1.16 -23.17 9.43
C THR A 79 -0.24 -23.06 8.82
N ARG A 80 -0.65 -24.03 7.99
CA ARG A 80 -1.99 -24.13 7.42
C ARG A 80 -3.04 -24.26 8.52
N ALA A 81 -2.83 -25.15 9.49
CA ALA A 81 -3.73 -25.31 10.63
C ALA A 81 -3.86 -24.02 11.48
N LEU A 82 -2.75 -23.28 11.63
CA LEU A 82 -2.74 -21.98 12.31
C LEU A 82 -3.57 -20.92 11.57
N TRP A 83 -3.47 -20.85 10.25
CA TRP A 83 -4.28 -19.96 9.41
C TRP A 83 -5.76 -20.32 9.40
N VAL A 84 -6.10 -21.61 9.29
CA VAL A 84 -7.50 -22.09 9.33
C VAL A 84 -8.19 -21.68 10.63
N ARG A 85 -7.54 -21.84 11.78
CA ARG A 85 -8.12 -21.40 13.06
C ARG A 85 -8.33 -19.88 13.09
N TRP A 86 -7.38 -19.12 12.56
CA TRP A 86 -7.50 -17.66 12.50
C TRP A 86 -8.67 -17.21 11.63
N SER A 87 -8.82 -17.78 10.43
CA SER A 87 -9.91 -17.42 9.51
C SER A 87 -11.29 -17.83 10.05
N GLN A 88 -11.34 -18.83 10.94
CA GLN A 88 -12.56 -19.24 11.66
C GLN A 88 -12.86 -18.38 12.91
N GLY A 89 -12.03 -17.37 13.21
CA GLY A 89 -12.21 -16.49 14.35
C GLY A 89 -11.62 -17.01 15.67
N ASP A 90 -10.97 -18.17 15.67
CA ASP A 90 -10.26 -18.72 16.84
C ASP A 90 -8.80 -18.23 16.86
N VAL A 91 -8.63 -17.01 17.36
CA VAL A 91 -7.34 -16.31 17.42
C VAL A 91 -6.52 -16.71 18.65
N TRP A 92 -7.18 -16.87 19.79
CA TRP A 92 -6.51 -17.08 21.07
C TRP A 92 -6.10 -18.54 21.30
N GLY A 93 -6.86 -19.50 20.78
CA GLY A 93 -6.54 -20.91 20.91
C GLY A 93 -5.17 -21.31 20.32
N PRO A 94 -4.77 -20.81 19.13
CA PRO A 94 -3.43 -21.05 18.58
C PRO A 94 -2.38 -19.98 18.93
N ALA A 95 -2.72 -18.96 19.73
CA ALA A 95 -1.86 -17.80 20.00
C ALA A 95 -0.42 -18.14 20.39
N ARG A 96 -0.21 -19.10 21.29
CA ARG A 96 1.13 -19.52 21.72
C ARG A 96 1.96 -20.08 20.57
N HIS A 97 1.34 -20.83 19.66
CA HIS A 97 2.03 -21.41 18.51
C HIS A 97 2.36 -20.34 17.46
N TRP A 98 1.45 -19.39 17.24
CA TRP A 98 1.70 -18.21 16.42
C TRP A 98 2.88 -17.39 16.94
N HIS A 99 2.84 -17.04 18.22
CA HIS A 99 3.90 -16.28 18.88
C HIS A 99 5.24 -17.00 18.79
N ALA A 100 5.32 -18.25 19.24
CA ALA A 100 6.56 -19.02 19.23
C ALA A 100 7.19 -19.16 17.83
N ARG A 101 6.35 -19.27 16.79
CA ARG A 101 6.81 -19.45 15.42
C ARG A 101 7.24 -18.15 14.75
N PHE A 102 6.46 -17.10 14.89
CA PHE A 102 6.57 -15.92 14.03
C PHE A 102 7.06 -14.66 14.73
N HIS A 103 6.91 -14.55 16.05
CA HIS A 103 7.46 -13.44 16.82
C HIS A 103 8.97 -13.22 16.57
N PRO A 104 9.83 -14.27 16.49
CA PRO A 104 11.25 -14.07 16.22
C PRO A 104 11.55 -13.31 14.92
N ALA A 105 10.71 -13.49 13.89
CA ALA A 105 10.87 -12.76 12.63
C ALA A 105 10.49 -11.28 12.77
N ALA A 106 9.42 -10.99 13.52
CA ALA A 106 9.03 -9.61 13.84
C ALA A 106 10.10 -8.90 14.67
N GLU A 107 10.62 -9.56 15.70
CA GLU A 107 11.66 -9.03 16.59
C GLU A 107 12.96 -8.70 15.81
N ARG A 108 13.39 -9.57 14.89
CA ARG A 108 14.53 -9.31 14.01
C ARG A 108 14.30 -8.09 13.12
N ALA A 109 13.09 -7.93 12.57
CA ALA A 109 12.75 -6.78 11.73
C ALA A 109 12.77 -5.46 12.52
N PHE A 110 12.15 -5.42 13.70
CA PHE A 110 12.20 -4.26 14.61
C PHE A 110 13.64 -3.90 14.98
N ARG A 111 14.47 -4.90 15.36
CA ARG A 111 15.89 -4.69 15.63
C ARG A 111 16.64 -4.09 14.46
N SER A 112 16.37 -4.58 13.25
CA SER A 112 16.98 -4.08 12.02
C SER A 112 16.66 -2.60 11.80
N VAL A 113 15.38 -2.23 11.85
CA VAL A 113 14.91 -0.84 11.68
C VAL A 113 15.51 0.08 12.74
N MET A 114 15.39 -0.29 14.02
CA MET A 114 15.91 0.53 15.11
C MET A 114 17.44 0.68 15.08
N THR A 115 18.16 -0.33 14.59
CA THR A 115 19.61 -0.25 14.41
C THR A 115 19.97 0.67 13.24
N GLY A 116 19.26 0.55 12.11
CA GLY A 116 19.42 1.46 10.97
C GLY A 116 19.14 2.92 11.34
N ALA A 117 18.11 3.15 12.14
CA ALA A 117 17.74 4.46 12.67
C ALA A 117 18.55 4.92 13.88
N ARG A 118 19.56 4.15 14.32
CA ARG A 118 20.45 4.46 15.46
C ARG A 118 19.70 4.78 16.77
N VAL A 119 18.61 4.07 17.03
CA VAL A 119 17.83 4.21 18.27
C VAL A 119 18.67 3.76 19.48
N PRO A 120 18.68 4.52 20.59
CA PRO A 120 19.40 4.15 21.82
C PRO A 120 19.06 2.76 22.35
N SER A 121 20.03 2.07 22.95
CA SER A 121 19.88 0.66 23.37
C SER A 121 18.81 0.43 24.43
N ASP A 122 18.62 1.38 25.35
CA ASP A 122 17.58 1.37 26.38
C ASP A 122 16.17 1.49 25.76
N VAL A 123 16.00 2.39 24.80
CA VAL A 123 14.73 2.53 24.05
C VAL A 123 14.44 1.28 23.23
N ARG A 124 15.46 0.71 22.57
CA ARG A 124 15.31 -0.54 21.82
C ARG A 124 14.86 -1.69 22.72
N ALA A 125 15.44 -1.83 23.92
CA ALA A 125 15.06 -2.89 24.84
C ALA A 125 13.58 -2.77 25.25
N ARG A 126 13.11 -1.57 25.59
CA ARG A 126 11.70 -1.31 25.91
C ARG A 126 10.76 -1.62 24.75
N VAL A 127 11.06 -1.15 23.55
CA VAL A 127 10.23 -1.40 22.36
C VAL A 127 10.14 -2.89 22.02
N LEU A 128 11.22 -3.66 22.20
CA LEU A 128 11.18 -5.11 21.97
C LEU A 128 10.37 -5.85 23.04
N ASP A 129 10.35 -5.36 24.27
CA ASP A 129 9.50 -5.90 25.34
C ASP A 129 8.01 -5.63 25.05
N GLU A 130 7.68 -4.40 24.66
CA GLU A 130 6.32 -4.02 24.25
C GLU A 130 5.86 -4.75 22.98
N LEU A 131 6.76 -5.00 22.02
CA LEU A 131 6.46 -5.82 20.83
C LEU A 131 6.04 -7.23 21.21
N ARG A 132 6.67 -7.83 22.23
CA ARG A 132 6.37 -9.18 22.68
C ARG A 132 4.92 -9.32 23.14
N GLU A 133 4.39 -8.30 23.80
CA GLU A 133 3.01 -8.22 24.27
C GLU A 133 2.06 -7.77 23.13
N GLY A 134 2.47 -6.78 22.34
CA GLY A 134 1.67 -6.18 21.29
C GLY A 134 1.54 -7.00 20.01
N PHE A 135 2.41 -7.98 19.75
CA PHE A 135 2.44 -8.72 18.48
C PHE A 135 1.10 -9.38 18.12
N LEU A 136 0.49 -10.10 19.05
CA LEU A 136 -0.80 -10.76 18.80
C LEU A 136 -1.96 -9.78 18.79
N VAL A 137 -1.89 -8.72 19.60
CA VAL A 137 -2.89 -7.65 19.63
C VAL A 137 -2.94 -6.93 18.29
N ALA A 138 -1.78 -6.61 17.71
CA ALA A 138 -1.67 -5.98 16.41
C ALA A 138 -2.29 -6.81 15.27
N LEU A 139 -2.22 -8.14 15.36
CA LEU A 139 -2.84 -9.04 14.38
C LEU A 139 -4.36 -9.22 14.60
N HIS A 140 -4.86 -8.89 15.77
CA HIS A 140 -6.29 -8.99 16.11
C HIS A 140 -7.03 -7.65 16.03
N ALA A 141 -6.31 -6.52 15.95
CA ALA A 141 -6.88 -5.18 16.04
C ALA A 141 -8.06 -4.97 15.08
N ASP A 142 -9.22 -4.57 15.63
CA ASP A 142 -10.50 -4.29 14.96
C ASP A 142 -11.22 -5.50 14.33
N ARG A 143 -12.51 -5.68 14.65
CA ARG A 143 -13.37 -6.71 14.04
C ARG A 143 -13.67 -6.42 12.57
N GLU A 144 -13.72 -5.15 12.18
CA GLU A 144 -14.11 -4.74 10.83
C GLU A 144 -12.94 -4.74 9.84
N SER A 145 -11.70 -4.75 10.35
CA SER A 145 -10.50 -4.81 9.52
C SER A 145 -9.30 -5.35 10.31
N PRO A 146 -9.32 -6.66 10.60
CA PRO A 146 -8.37 -7.25 11.50
C PRO A 146 -6.95 -7.26 10.93
N GLY A 147 -5.95 -6.98 11.78
CA GLY A 147 -4.54 -6.87 11.35
C GLY A 147 -3.96 -8.12 10.66
N TRP A 148 -4.53 -9.30 10.91
CA TRP A 148 -4.17 -10.52 10.19
C TRP A 148 -4.50 -10.48 8.71
N TRP A 149 -5.44 -9.63 8.25
CA TRP A 149 -5.65 -9.39 6.83
C TRP A 149 -4.39 -8.83 6.18
N ASP A 150 -3.76 -7.78 6.74
CA ASP A 150 -2.50 -7.28 6.15
C ASP A 150 -1.42 -8.38 6.08
N LEU A 151 -1.37 -9.26 7.09
CA LEU A 151 -0.45 -10.39 7.09
C LEU A 151 -0.77 -11.43 6.01
N ALA A 152 -2.03 -11.80 5.83
CA ALA A 152 -2.48 -12.74 4.80
C ALA A 152 -2.15 -12.19 3.41
N GLY A 153 -2.44 -10.91 3.17
CA GLY A 153 -2.16 -10.24 1.91
C GLY A 153 -0.66 -10.21 1.60
N ARG A 154 0.18 -9.87 2.59
CA ARG A 154 1.65 -9.92 2.44
C ARG A 154 2.18 -11.32 2.18
N THR A 155 1.50 -12.36 2.69
CA THR A 155 1.84 -13.75 2.42
C THR A 155 1.54 -14.10 0.96
N LEU A 156 0.36 -13.72 0.44
CA LEU A 156 0.00 -13.87 -0.97
C LEU A 156 0.94 -13.12 -1.92
N GLU A 157 1.33 -11.89 -1.56
CA GLU A 157 2.26 -11.07 -2.35
C GLU A 157 3.60 -11.79 -2.63
N THR A 158 3.98 -12.81 -1.85
CA THR A 158 5.22 -13.59 -2.08
C THR A 158 5.24 -14.38 -3.41
N GLN A 159 4.11 -14.54 -4.09
CA GLN A 159 4.05 -15.08 -5.47
C GLN A 159 4.15 -13.99 -6.54
N GLY A 160 4.01 -12.72 -6.15
CA GLY A 160 3.96 -11.57 -7.04
C GLY A 160 3.20 -10.44 -6.35
N PRO A 161 3.75 -9.23 -6.23
CA PRO A 161 3.23 -8.21 -5.32
C PRO A 161 1.89 -7.59 -5.74
N VAL A 162 1.48 -7.72 -7.00
CA VAL A 162 0.23 -7.16 -7.54
C VAL A 162 -0.62 -8.26 -8.14
N GLU A 163 -0.10 -8.98 -9.14
CA GLU A 163 -0.89 -10.02 -9.84
C GLU A 163 -1.34 -11.14 -8.92
N ALA A 164 -0.56 -11.53 -7.90
CA ALA A 164 -1.01 -12.58 -6.97
C ALA A 164 -2.21 -12.13 -6.12
N LEU A 165 -2.27 -10.85 -5.75
CA LEU A 165 -3.41 -10.28 -5.02
C LEU A 165 -4.64 -10.17 -5.90
N VAL A 166 -4.48 -9.70 -7.14
CA VAL A 166 -5.57 -9.62 -8.12
C VAL A 166 -6.11 -11.01 -8.43
N ALA A 167 -5.22 -11.97 -8.64
CA ALA A 167 -5.63 -13.35 -8.89
C ALA A 167 -6.38 -13.95 -7.67
N SER A 168 -6.10 -13.51 -6.44
CA SER A 168 -6.84 -13.94 -5.24
C SER A 168 -8.25 -13.37 -5.08
N MET A 169 -8.68 -12.49 -5.99
CA MET A 169 -10.04 -11.93 -6.02
C MET A 169 -10.94 -12.76 -6.95
N ASP A 170 -12.22 -12.79 -6.63
CA ASP A 170 -13.27 -13.25 -7.53
C ASP A 170 -13.74 -12.11 -8.46
N GLU A 171 -14.69 -12.41 -9.36
CA GLU A 171 -15.23 -11.43 -10.31
C GLU A 171 -15.87 -10.20 -9.61
N VAL A 172 -16.44 -10.41 -8.42
CA VAL A 172 -17.04 -9.36 -7.60
C VAL A 172 -15.95 -8.41 -7.09
N GLY A 173 -14.88 -8.94 -6.49
CA GLY A 173 -13.74 -8.15 -6.03
C GLY A 173 -13.07 -7.36 -7.15
N ILE A 174 -12.90 -7.97 -8.32
CA ILE A 174 -12.34 -7.28 -9.50
C ILE A 174 -13.26 -6.15 -9.96
N SER A 175 -14.58 -6.36 -9.96
CA SER A 175 -15.56 -5.34 -10.32
C SER A 175 -15.57 -4.18 -9.32
N LEU A 176 -15.46 -4.47 -8.03
CA LEU A 176 -15.33 -3.46 -6.97
C LEU A 176 -14.04 -2.66 -7.13
N LEU A 177 -12.91 -3.33 -7.40
CA LEU A 177 -11.62 -2.68 -7.63
C LEU A 177 -11.68 -1.75 -8.86
N ALA A 178 -12.21 -2.23 -9.99
CA ALA A 178 -12.37 -1.43 -11.21
C ALA A 178 -13.27 -0.20 -10.95
N SER A 179 -14.38 -0.41 -10.24
CA SER A 179 -15.28 0.66 -9.82
C SER A 179 -14.57 1.67 -8.93
N CYS A 180 -13.76 1.21 -7.96
CA CYS A 180 -12.95 2.03 -7.08
C CYS A 180 -12.04 2.98 -7.85
N ILE A 181 -11.31 2.42 -8.80
CA ILE A 181 -10.30 3.11 -9.60
C ILE A 181 -10.97 4.19 -10.47
N ALA A 182 -12.11 3.88 -11.08
CA ALA A 182 -12.84 4.79 -11.94
C ALA A 182 -13.68 5.84 -11.20
N SER A 183 -14.09 5.58 -9.96
CA SER A 183 -15.12 6.37 -9.27
C SER A 183 -14.58 7.33 -8.20
N ARG A 184 -13.44 7.02 -7.58
CA ARG A 184 -12.90 7.83 -6.48
C ARG A 184 -12.45 9.20 -7.00
N ARG A 185 -12.78 10.30 -6.31
CA ARG A 185 -12.15 11.61 -6.53
C ARG A 185 -10.68 11.56 -6.10
N SER A 186 -9.87 10.94 -6.95
CA SER A 186 -8.46 10.70 -6.70
C SER A 186 -7.69 10.92 -7.99
N PRO A 187 -6.36 11.11 -7.93
CA PRO A 187 -5.51 11.15 -9.11
C PRO A 187 -5.70 9.96 -10.07
N ARG A 188 -6.22 8.81 -9.59
CA ARG A 188 -6.56 7.64 -10.41
C ARG A 188 -7.70 7.91 -11.38
N ARG A 189 -8.74 8.62 -10.96
CA ARG A 189 -9.85 8.99 -11.84
C ARG A 189 -9.39 9.90 -12.97
N GLN A 190 -8.52 10.87 -12.67
CA GLN A 190 -7.94 11.74 -13.70
C GLN A 190 -7.12 10.94 -14.72
N LEU A 191 -6.37 9.93 -14.27
CA LEU A 191 -5.67 9.00 -15.16
C LEU A 191 -6.66 8.23 -16.05
N VAL A 192 -7.68 7.60 -15.46
CA VAL A 192 -8.70 6.83 -16.20
C VAL A 192 -9.42 7.72 -17.23
N GLU A 193 -9.81 8.93 -16.83
CA GLU A 193 -10.43 9.92 -17.71
C GLU A 193 -9.50 10.36 -18.83
N SER A 194 -8.19 10.44 -18.58
CA SER A 194 -7.20 10.82 -19.59
C SER A 194 -6.89 9.69 -20.57
N LEU A 195 -6.92 8.43 -20.12
CA LEU A 195 -6.70 7.25 -20.97
C LEU A 195 -7.91 6.96 -21.87
N TRP A 196 -9.12 7.20 -21.37
CA TRP A 196 -10.36 6.93 -22.09
C TRP A 196 -11.31 8.14 -22.05
N PRO A 197 -10.94 9.27 -22.69
CA PRO A 197 -11.68 10.52 -22.58
C PRO A 197 -13.11 10.44 -23.14
N HIS A 198 -13.33 9.60 -24.15
CA HIS A 198 -14.61 9.47 -24.84
C HIS A 198 -15.55 8.40 -24.25
N GLN A 199 -15.10 7.63 -23.26
CA GLN A 199 -15.90 6.59 -22.63
C GLN A 199 -16.72 7.15 -21.46
N SER A 200 -17.93 6.62 -21.26
CA SER A 200 -18.71 6.86 -20.05
C SER A 200 -18.03 6.24 -18.82
N ARG A 201 -18.46 6.62 -17.61
CA ARG A 201 -17.96 6.00 -16.36
C ARG A 201 -18.15 4.48 -16.37
N GLN A 202 -19.31 4.00 -16.79
CA GLN A 202 -19.61 2.56 -16.85
C GLN A 202 -18.70 1.84 -17.86
N GLN A 203 -18.47 2.43 -19.03
CA GLN A 203 -17.56 1.88 -20.04
C GLN A 203 -16.12 1.80 -19.52
N ARG A 204 -15.64 2.83 -18.81
CA ARG A 204 -14.31 2.82 -18.19
C ARG A 204 -14.17 1.76 -17.11
N VAL A 205 -15.20 1.58 -16.27
CA VAL A 205 -15.22 0.50 -15.26
C VAL A 205 -15.13 -0.85 -15.95
N HIS A 206 -15.90 -1.06 -17.02
CA HIS A 206 -15.88 -2.30 -17.79
C HIS A 206 -14.51 -2.55 -18.44
N THR A 207 -13.93 -1.57 -19.12
CA THR A 207 -12.59 -1.68 -19.70
C THR A 207 -11.52 -1.96 -18.64
N LEU A 208 -11.59 -1.32 -17.47
CA LEU A 208 -10.69 -1.62 -16.35
C LEU A 208 -10.89 -3.05 -15.83
N HIS A 209 -12.13 -3.51 -15.70
CA HIS A 209 -12.42 -4.88 -15.30
C HIS A 209 -11.78 -5.87 -16.28
N GLU A 210 -11.99 -5.70 -17.59
CA GLU A 210 -11.41 -6.57 -18.62
C GLU A 210 -9.88 -6.59 -18.57
N LEU A 211 -9.24 -5.42 -18.38
CA LEU A 211 -7.80 -5.32 -18.24
C LEU A 211 -7.27 -6.05 -17.01
N LEU A 212 -7.96 -5.92 -15.86
CA LEU A 212 -7.56 -6.60 -14.63
C LEU A 212 -7.72 -8.12 -14.77
N MET A 213 -8.82 -8.59 -15.38
CA MET A 213 -9.04 -10.01 -15.65
C MET A 213 -8.04 -10.59 -16.66
N ALA A 214 -7.53 -9.77 -17.58
CA ALA A 214 -6.50 -10.15 -18.55
C ALA A 214 -5.07 -10.18 -17.98
N GLY A 215 -4.88 -9.92 -16.68
CA GLY A 215 -3.55 -9.95 -16.03
C GLY A 215 -2.70 -8.72 -16.35
N HIS A 216 -3.33 -7.56 -16.49
CA HIS A 216 -2.64 -6.28 -16.74
C HIS A 216 -2.61 -5.36 -15.52
N ALA A 217 -2.73 -5.90 -14.30
CA ALA A 217 -2.74 -5.09 -13.09
C ALA A 217 -1.38 -4.44 -12.79
N GLU A 218 -0.27 -5.11 -13.08
CA GLU A 218 1.08 -4.54 -13.00
C GLU A 218 1.27 -3.37 -13.98
N ALA A 219 0.80 -3.53 -15.21
CA ALA A 219 0.86 -2.47 -16.22
C ALA A 219 0.01 -1.25 -15.80
N TRP A 220 -1.15 -1.50 -15.19
CA TRP A 220 -1.97 -0.45 -14.59
C TRP A 220 -1.23 0.29 -13.45
N CYS A 221 -0.51 -0.43 -12.59
CA CYS A 221 0.32 0.17 -11.55
C CYS A 221 1.40 1.09 -12.11
N ASP A 222 2.05 0.67 -13.20
CA ASP A 222 3.07 1.47 -13.86
C ASP A 222 2.47 2.72 -14.52
N ALA A 223 1.26 2.63 -15.07
CA ALA A 223 0.55 3.79 -15.61
C ALA A 223 0.20 4.80 -14.51
N GLU A 224 -0.26 4.36 -13.33
CA GLU A 224 -0.50 5.26 -12.18
C GLU A 224 0.79 5.95 -11.72
N VAL A 225 1.87 5.19 -11.63
CA VAL A 225 3.21 5.71 -11.31
C VAL A 225 3.64 6.77 -12.32
N LEU A 226 3.57 6.47 -13.63
CA LEU A 226 3.99 7.37 -14.69
C LEU A 226 3.17 8.66 -14.68
N PHE A 227 1.87 8.57 -14.51
CA PHE A 227 0.99 9.74 -14.45
C PHE A 227 1.33 10.65 -13.27
N ARG A 228 1.59 10.07 -12.09
CA ARG A 228 2.01 10.84 -10.90
C ARG A 228 3.39 11.45 -11.06
N LEU A 229 4.33 10.76 -11.71
CA LEU A 229 5.64 11.31 -12.05
C LEU A 229 5.51 12.50 -12.99
N LEU A 230 4.70 12.39 -14.04
CA LEU A 230 4.43 13.48 -14.99
C LEU A 230 3.77 14.68 -14.29
N ALA A 231 2.80 14.43 -13.39
CA ALA A 231 2.19 15.49 -12.59
C ALA A 231 3.21 16.18 -11.67
N HIS A 232 4.04 15.39 -10.98
CA HIS A 232 5.10 15.88 -10.10
C HIS A 232 6.11 16.76 -10.87
N TRP A 233 6.50 16.29 -12.06
CA TRP A 233 7.35 17.05 -12.98
C TRP A 233 6.66 18.32 -13.48
N ARG A 234 5.40 18.28 -13.91
CA ARG A 234 4.70 19.48 -14.39
C ARG A 234 4.70 20.63 -13.36
N GLU A 235 4.74 20.30 -12.08
CA GLU A 235 4.78 21.27 -10.97
C GLU A 235 6.20 21.78 -10.65
N GLY A 236 7.18 21.52 -11.50
CA GLY A 236 8.56 21.97 -11.32
C GLY A 236 9.36 21.18 -10.29
N ARG A 237 8.77 20.11 -9.72
CA ARG A 237 9.44 19.21 -8.77
C ARG A 237 10.25 18.18 -9.55
N HIS A 238 11.35 18.64 -10.15
CA HIS A 238 12.29 17.80 -10.86
C HIS A 238 13.65 17.94 -10.21
N ALA A 239 14.15 16.94 -9.49
CA ALA A 239 15.60 16.67 -9.51
C ALA A 239 16.02 15.52 -8.63
N ASP A 240 15.43 15.35 -7.44
CA ASP A 240 16.09 14.50 -6.45
C ASP A 240 15.66 13.03 -6.61
N PRO A 241 16.63 12.11 -6.79
CA PRO A 241 16.34 10.69 -7.02
C PRO A 241 15.62 10.03 -5.84
N GLN A 242 15.83 10.54 -4.64
CA GLN A 242 15.23 10.02 -3.41
C GLN A 242 13.73 10.31 -3.39
N SER A 243 13.30 11.51 -3.73
CA SER A 243 11.89 11.90 -3.89
C SER A 243 11.21 11.10 -4.99
N ILE A 244 11.87 10.90 -6.13
CA ILE A 244 11.34 10.08 -7.21
C ILE A 244 11.18 8.62 -6.74
N GLY A 245 12.21 8.04 -6.11
CA GLY A 245 12.15 6.69 -5.54
C GLY A 245 11.07 6.56 -4.46
N ASN A 246 10.96 7.56 -3.58
CA ASN A 246 9.94 7.63 -2.54
C ASN A 246 8.54 7.70 -3.14
N LEU A 247 8.33 8.49 -4.19
CA LEU A 247 7.06 8.54 -4.92
C LEU A 247 6.72 7.17 -5.49
N LEU A 248 7.67 6.49 -6.15
CA LEU A 248 7.46 5.14 -6.67
C LEU A 248 7.01 4.16 -5.58
N VAL A 249 7.77 4.09 -4.48
CA VAL A 249 7.50 3.20 -3.35
C VAL A 249 6.15 3.53 -2.71
N GLN A 250 5.83 4.81 -2.51
CA GLN A 250 4.57 5.23 -1.91
C GLN A 250 3.37 4.91 -2.82
N VAL A 251 3.48 5.15 -4.12
CA VAL A 251 2.38 4.88 -5.07
C VAL A 251 2.12 3.39 -5.15
N ARG A 252 3.14 2.57 -5.43
CA ARG A 252 3.00 1.11 -5.51
C ARG A 252 2.59 0.51 -4.16
N GLY A 253 3.15 1.02 -3.05
CA GLY A 253 2.77 0.63 -1.69
C GLY A 253 1.30 0.89 -1.39
N ARG A 254 0.79 2.08 -1.73
CA ARG A 254 -0.65 2.40 -1.61
C ARG A 254 -1.51 1.50 -2.50
N MET A 255 -1.09 1.21 -3.72
CA MET A 255 -1.85 0.32 -4.61
C MET A 255 -1.97 -1.07 -4.01
N ARG A 256 -0.86 -1.69 -3.59
CA ARG A 256 -0.88 -2.99 -2.90
C ARG A 256 -1.73 -2.98 -1.63
N SER A 257 -1.67 -1.89 -0.85
CA SER A 257 -2.56 -1.74 0.30
C SER A 257 -4.03 -1.83 -0.11
N ASN A 258 -4.47 -1.08 -1.13
CA ASN A 258 -5.87 -1.17 -1.59
C ASN A 258 -6.20 -2.56 -2.13
N LEU A 259 -5.27 -3.21 -2.85
CA LEU A 259 -5.48 -4.56 -3.36
C LEU A 259 -5.67 -5.57 -2.22
N ARG A 260 -4.85 -5.51 -1.17
CA ARG A 260 -5.05 -6.34 0.03
C ARG A 260 -6.39 -6.08 0.69
N ALA A 261 -6.82 -4.82 0.76
CA ALA A 261 -8.11 -4.44 1.31
C ALA A 261 -9.25 -5.14 0.56
N VAL A 262 -9.27 -5.04 -0.77
CA VAL A 262 -10.30 -5.66 -1.59
C VAL A 262 -10.23 -7.19 -1.49
N ALA A 263 -9.04 -7.77 -1.64
CA ALA A 263 -8.87 -9.23 -1.61
C ALA A 263 -9.31 -9.86 -0.30
N LEU A 264 -9.12 -9.18 0.84
CA LEU A 264 -9.33 -9.77 2.16
C LEU A 264 -10.54 -9.25 2.91
N ARG A 265 -11.19 -8.20 2.41
CA ARG A 265 -12.47 -7.75 2.94
C ARG A 265 -13.64 -8.29 2.13
N GLU A 266 -13.48 -8.32 0.79
CA GLU A 266 -14.55 -8.67 -0.14
C GLU A 266 -14.41 -10.11 -0.67
N CYS A 267 -13.18 -10.63 -0.74
CA CYS A 267 -12.90 -11.96 -1.32
C CYS A 267 -12.20 -12.91 -0.33
N THR A 268 -12.49 -12.77 0.97
CA THR A 268 -11.76 -13.46 2.06
C THR A 268 -11.63 -14.97 1.83
N ASP A 269 -12.71 -15.64 1.43
CA ASP A 269 -12.70 -17.10 1.25
C ASP A 269 -11.75 -17.52 0.12
N THR A 270 -11.84 -16.88 -1.05
CA THR A 270 -10.96 -17.14 -2.20
C THR A 270 -9.50 -16.81 -1.85
N ALA A 271 -9.27 -15.70 -1.16
CA ALA A 271 -7.94 -15.30 -0.75
C ALA A 271 -7.33 -16.28 0.27
N MET A 272 -8.14 -16.78 1.21
CA MET A 272 -7.71 -17.80 2.17
C MET A 272 -7.45 -19.14 1.49
N GLU A 273 -8.31 -19.59 0.58
CA GLU A 273 -8.09 -20.82 -0.20
C GLU A 273 -6.72 -20.78 -0.90
N ARG A 274 -6.44 -19.68 -1.60
CA ARG A 274 -5.15 -19.49 -2.29
C ARG A 274 -3.98 -19.40 -1.33
N LEU A 275 -4.14 -18.72 -0.20
CA LEU A 275 -3.09 -18.63 0.82
C LEU A 275 -2.74 -20.02 1.36
N LEU A 276 -3.75 -20.85 1.67
CA LEU A 276 -3.54 -22.18 2.21
C LEU A 276 -2.94 -23.15 1.19
N ALA A 277 -3.11 -22.87 -0.11
CA ALA A 277 -2.53 -23.62 -1.22
C ALA A 277 -1.08 -23.25 -1.56
N LEU A 278 -0.47 -22.26 -0.89
CA LEU A 278 0.90 -21.85 -1.16
C LEU A 278 1.92 -22.94 -0.75
N ASP A 279 2.82 -23.30 -1.67
CA ASP A 279 4.02 -24.06 -1.35
C ASP A 279 5.00 -23.24 -0.51
N GLY A 280 5.61 -23.84 0.52
CA GLY A 280 6.51 -23.13 1.43
C GLY A 280 5.79 -22.08 2.28
N LEU A 281 4.50 -22.29 2.56
CA LEU A 281 3.63 -21.40 3.33
C LEU A 281 4.28 -20.93 4.63
N ALA A 282 4.95 -21.82 5.36
CA ALA A 282 5.67 -21.49 6.58
C ALA A 282 6.65 -20.32 6.40
N LEU A 283 7.56 -20.44 5.42
CA LEU A 283 8.60 -19.46 5.15
C LEU A 283 8.01 -18.19 4.54
N ARG A 284 6.97 -18.32 3.69
CA ARG A 284 6.25 -17.17 3.13
C ARG A 284 5.56 -16.34 4.22
N THR A 285 4.89 -16.99 5.16
CA THR A 285 4.29 -16.32 6.32
C THR A 285 5.36 -15.69 7.21
N GLU A 286 6.47 -16.36 7.48
CA GLU A 286 7.57 -15.77 8.27
C GLU A 286 8.13 -14.51 7.59
N ARG A 287 8.32 -14.54 6.27
CA ARG A 287 8.76 -13.39 5.48
C ARG A 287 7.73 -12.25 5.49
N ALA A 288 6.45 -12.59 5.41
CA ALA A 288 5.35 -11.63 5.50
C ALA A 288 5.30 -10.95 6.87
N VAL A 289 5.51 -11.72 7.95
CA VAL A 289 5.61 -11.19 9.33
C VAL A 289 6.78 -10.22 9.45
N ALA A 290 7.97 -10.58 8.95
CA ALA A 290 9.11 -9.69 8.96
C ALA A 290 8.82 -8.36 8.24
N ARG A 291 8.15 -8.40 7.08
CA ARG A 291 7.78 -7.19 6.31
C ARG A 291 6.70 -6.35 6.98
N LEU A 292 5.72 -6.99 7.61
CA LEU A 292 4.69 -6.32 8.40
C LEU A 292 5.35 -5.60 9.58
N ALA A 293 6.22 -6.30 10.31
CA ALA A 293 6.92 -5.79 11.48
C ALA A 293 7.91 -4.67 11.12
N GLU A 294 8.61 -4.78 9.98
CA GLU A 294 9.47 -3.70 9.47
C GLU A 294 8.66 -2.43 9.21
N ARG A 295 7.53 -2.54 8.51
CA ARG A 295 6.62 -1.40 8.28
C ARG A 295 6.13 -0.82 9.61
N TRP A 296 5.68 -1.68 10.53
CA TRP A 296 5.19 -1.26 11.83
C TRP A 296 6.28 -0.53 12.62
N ALA A 297 7.52 -1.03 12.64
CA ALA A 297 8.64 -0.37 13.29
C ALA A 297 8.93 1.03 12.70
N TRP A 298 8.81 1.22 11.38
CA TRP A 298 8.92 2.54 10.76
C TRP A 298 7.77 3.47 11.13
N GLU A 299 6.54 2.97 11.20
CA GLU A 299 5.37 3.73 11.66
C GLU A 299 5.56 4.18 13.11
N GLU A 300 5.96 3.28 14.01
CA GLU A 300 6.25 3.60 15.40
C GLU A 300 7.39 4.59 15.55
N LEU A 301 8.49 4.40 14.81
CA LEU A 301 9.61 5.33 14.81
C LEU A 301 9.17 6.75 14.41
N SER A 302 8.32 6.88 13.39
CA SER A 302 7.80 8.18 12.94
C SER A 302 6.94 8.87 14.00
N ARG A 303 6.32 8.10 14.89
CA ARG A 303 5.48 8.59 16.01
C ARG A 303 6.26 8.75 17.32
N ARG A 304 7.55 8.39 17.36
CA ARG A 304 8.43 8.31 18.57
C ARG A 304 8.08 7.17 19.54
N PHE A 305 7.64 6.03 19.01
CA PHE A 305 7.27 4.81 19.75
C PHE A 305 6.21 4.96 20.85
N PRO A 306 5.09 5.69 20.63
CA PRO A 306 3.93 5.58 21.48
C PRO A 306 3.22 4.27 21.10
N MET A 307 3.84 3.12 21.38
CA MET A 307 3.38 1.80 20.93
C MET A 307 1.88 1.65 21.24
N GLY A 308 1.05 1.86 20.22
CA GLY A 308 -0.37 2.19 20.35
C GLY A 308 -1.09 2.05 19.02
N GLU A 309 -2.34 1.58 19.08
CA GLU A 309 -3.23 1.23 17.95
C GLU A 309 -2.58 0.51 16.75
N GLY A 310 -1.56 -0.35 16.97
CA GLY A 310 -1.06 -1.28 15.95
C GLY A 310 -0.62 -0.64 14.62
N PRO A 311 -0.26 -1.46 13.61
CA PRO A 311 -0.01 -0.95 12.26
C PRO A 311 -1.30 -0.38 11.68
N SER A 312 -1.19 0.74 10.96
CA SER A 312 -2.36 1.37 10.31
C SER A 312 -3.12 0.33 9.48
N VAL A 313 -4.37 0.10 9.84
CA VAL A 313 -5.31 -0.78 9.15
C VAL A 313 -5.38 -0.41 7.67
N VAL A 314 -5.52 -1.41 6.82
CA VAL A 314 -5.65 -1.22 5.38
C VAL A 314 -6.95 -0.47 5.08
N ALA A 315 -6.85 0.82 4.72
CA ALA A 315 -8.02 1.61 4.34
C ALA A 315 -8.76 0.95 3.16
N GLY A 316 -10.06 0.69 3.36
CA GLY A 316 -10.90 0.00 2.39
C GLY A 316 -11.01 0.74 1.05
N CYS A 317 -11.34 0.00 0.00
CA CYS A 317 -11.88 0.61 -1.19
C CYS A 317 -13.32 1.04 -0.92
N GLU A 318 -13.54 2.35 -0.79
CA GLU A 318 -14.89 2.90 -0.78
C GLU A 318 -15.35 3.10 -2.23
N VAL A 319 -16.22 2.21 -2.70
CA VAL A 319 -17.01 2.50 -3.90
C VAL A 319 -18.08 3.49 -3.46
N PRO A 320 -18.10 4.74 -3.96
CA PRO A 320 -19.27 5.58 -3.73
C PRO A 320 -20.45 4.80 -4.29
N GLY A 321 -21.40 4.46 -3.42
CA GLY A 321 -22.63 3.79 -3.83
C GLY A 321 -23.19 4.50 -5.05
N VAL A 322 -23.83 3.76 -5.95
CA VAL A 322 -24.68 4.42 -6.95
C VAL A 322 -25.62 5.28 -6.11
N PRO A 323 -25.56 6.62 -6.18
CA PRO A 323 -26.49 7.42 -5.42
C PRO A 323 -27.85 6.97 -5.93
N GLU A 324 -28.66 6.41 -5.03
CA GLU A 324 -30.05 6.15 -5.37
C GLU A 324 -30.61 7.45 -5.92
N PRO A 325 -31.32 7.41 -7.06
CA PRO A 325 -31.96 8.61 -7.58
C PRO A 325 -32.77 9.20 -6.43
N LEU A 326 -32.48 10.46 -6.08
CA LEU A 326 -33.28 11.15 -5.07
C LEU A 326 -34.74 11.02 -5.49
N ASP A 327 -35.59 10.57 -4.58
CA ASP A 327 -37.02 10.62 -4.83
C ASP A 327 -37.47 12.09 -5.03
N ALA A 328 -38.69 12.29 -5.52
CA ALA A 328 -39.16 13.63 -5.88
C ALA A 328 -39.10 14.63 -4.71
N ASP A 329 -39.31 14.16 -3.48
CA ASP A 329 -39.28 14.98 -2.26
C ASP A 329 -37.83 15.30 -1.87
N GLN A 330 -36.94 14.31 -1.90
CA GLN A 330 -35.52 14.48 -1.65
C GLN A 330 -34.85 15.38 -2.69
N ALA A 331 -35.25 15.29 -3.97
CA ALA A 331 -34.78 16.16 -5.04
C ALA A 331 -35.24 17.60 -4.80
N GLY A 332 -36.49 17.80 -4.39
CA GLY A 332 -37.02 19.13 -4.03
C GLY A 332 -36.27 19.75 -2.84
N MET A 333 -35.95 18.93 -1.83
CA MET A 333 -35.16 19.35 -0.67
C MET A 333 -33.72 19.69 -1.04
N ALA A 334 -33.07 18.87 -1.87
CA ALA A 334 -31.71 19.10 -2.34
C ALA A 334 -31.62 20.39 -3.17
N TRP A 335 -32.57 20.63 -4.09
CA TRP A 335 -32.63 21.86 -4.86
C TRP A 335 -32.84 23.09 -3.97
N THR A 336 -33.76 23.01 -3.01
CA THR A 336 -34.00 24.10 -2.06
C THR A 336 -32.75 24.39 -1.22
N TRP A 337 -32.06 23.35 -0.76
CA TRP A 337 -30.81 23.50 -0.02
C TRP A 337 -29.69 24.13 -0.87
N VAL A 338 -29.49 23.67 -2.10
CA VAL A 338 -28.53 24.27 -3.05
C VAL A 338 -28.86 25.75 -3.27
N LEU A 339 -30.14 26.09 -3.50
CA LEU A 339 -30.59 27.46 -3.70
C LEU A 339 -30.30 28.33 -2.47
N LEU A 340 -30.54 27.81 -1.26
CA LEU A 340 -30.25 28.50 0.00
C LEU A 340 -28.74 28.71 0.21
N VAL A 341 -27.90 27.76 -0.18
CA VAL A 341 -26.43 27.89 -0.10
C VAL A 341 -25.92 28.95 -1.08
N VAL A 342 -26.47 28.99 -2.31
CA VAL A 342 -26.16 30.01 -3.33
C VAL A 342 -26.61 31.40 -2.86
N LEU A 343 -27.87 31.54 -2.40
CA LEU A 343 -28.42 32.81 -1.93
C LEU A 343 -27.71 33.36 -0.69
N ARG A 344 -27.13 32.48 0.14
CA ARG A 344 -26.32 32.87 1.31
C ARG A 344 -24.84 33.12 0.98
N GLY A 345 -24.45 33.10 -0.30
CA GLY A 345 -23.09 33.36 -0.74
C GLY A 345 -22.08 32.31 -0.28
N ARG A 346 -22.51 31.09 0.03
CA ARG A 346 -21.65 30.00 0.55
C ARG A 346 -21.29 28.99 -0.52
N LEU A 347 -21.00 29.45 -1.74
CA LEU A 347 -20.65 28.58 -2.88
C LEU A 347 -19.46 27.66 -2.57
N GLU A 348 -18.48 28.12 -1.80
CA GLU A 348 -17.33 27.30 -1.36
C GLU A 348 -17.72 26.13 -0.44
N VAL A 349 -18.87 26.22 0.25
CA VAL A 349 -19.41 25.10 1.05
C VAL A 349 -20.06 24.07 0.12
N LEU A 350 -20.80 24.52 -0.89
CA LEU A 350 -21.36 23.65 -1.91
C LEU A 350 -20.25 22.95 -2.69
N ASP A 351 -19.20 23.68 -3.06
CA ASP A 351 -18.06 23.15 -3.81
C ASP A 351 -17.27 22.13 -2.98
N ARG A 352 -17.12 22.33 -1.66
CA ARG A 352 -16.57 21.31 -0.75
C ARG A 352 -17.45 20.07 -0.60
N TRP A 353 -18.77 20.25 -0.58
CA TRP A 353 -19.73 19.15 -0.43
C TRP A 353 -19.85 18.32 -1.70
N VAL A 354 -20.06 18.99 -2.84
CA VAL A 354 -20.01 18.39 -4.17
C VAL A 354 -18.65 17.75 -4.34
N VAL A 355 -17.58 18.47 -3.98
CA VAL A 355 -16.14 18.15 -3.80
C VAL A 355 -15.81 16.79 -3.16
N GLY A 356 -16.64 16.40 -2.20
CA GLY A 356 -16.19 15.55 -1.09
C GLY A 356 -15.15 16.32 -0.27
N ALA A 357 -15.39 16.54 1.02
CA ALA A 357 -14.45 17.24 1.87
C ALA A 357 -13.05 16.59 1.74
N PRO A 358 -11.96 17.37 1.56
CA PRO A 358 -10.66 16.84 1.92
C PRO A 358 -10.76 16.51 3.41
N ASN A 359 -10.58 15.23 3.76
CA ASN A 359 -10.57 14.76 5.14
C ASN A 359 -9.88 15.78 6.03
N GLU A 360 -10.63 16.26 7.04
CA GLU A 360 -10.14 17.20 8.04
C GLU A 360 -8.86 16.63 8.68
N GLN A 361 -7.89 17.54 8.84
CA GLN A 361 -6.53 17.31 9.31
C GLN A 361 -6.47 16.84 10.76
#